data_AF-A0A962NCS5-F1
#
_entry.id   AF-A0A962NCS5-F1
#
_cell.length_a   1.000
_cell.length_b   1.000
_cell.length_c   1.000
_cell.angle_alpha   90.00
_cell.angle_beta   90.00
_cell.angle_gamma   90.00
#
_symmetry.space_group_name_H-M   'P 1'
#
loop_
_entity.id
_entity.type
_entity.pdbx_description
1 polymer ?
#
loop_
_entity_poly.entity_id
_entity_poly.type
_entity_poly.pdbx_seq_one_letter_code
_entity_poly.pdbx_strand_id
1 'polypeptide(L)'
;LEQPSAAEHEVLNALPFERNDVVLHTDVSLLPRRRRAWAAWNALKLAGVEDRCTVSYSMNLLQSLPGPTQFVVTLNGTDRIDPARILRRLDYAHPIYTIAGARARARRAEINGVDRIWYCGAYWGHGFHEDGLRSGVKVAQALGVQWPGNQ
;
A
#
# COMPACT_ATOMS: atom_id res chain seq x y z
N LEU A 1 5.80 1.87 -21.15
CA LEU A 1 6.24 1.20 -22.39
C LEU A 1 5.94 2.14 -23.53
N GLU A 2 6.86 2.30 -24.47
CA GLU A 2 6.63 3.17 -25.63
C GLU A 2 5.61 2.55 -26.60
N GLN A 3 5.58 1.21 -26.70
CA GLN A 3 4.64 0.46 -27.54
C GLN A 3 4.15 -0.80 -26.81
N PRO A 4 3.14 -0.71 -25.92
CA PRO A 4 2.57 -1.88 -25.27
C PRO A 4 1.78 -2.74 -26.26
N SER A 5 1.91 -4.06 -26.17
CA SER A 5 0.98 -4.99 -26.81
C SER A 5 -0.44 -4.84 -26.25
N ALA A 6 -1.43 -5.33 -27.00
CA ALA A 6 -2.81 -5.33 -26.53
C ALA A 6 -2.97 -6.09 -25.20
N ALA A 7 -2.29 -7.22 -25.05
CA ALA A 7 -2.32 -8.02 -23.83
C ALA A 7 -1.71 -7.27 -22.63
N GLU A 8 -0.56 -6.61 -22.80
CA GLU A 8 0.04 -5.78 -21.75
C GLU A 8 -0.89 -4.65 -21.32
N HIS A 9 -1.49 -3.97 -22.29
CA HIS A 9 -2.41 -2.88 -22.02
C HIS A 9 -3.66 -3.36 -21.26
N GLU A 10 -4.28 -4.45 -21.68
CA GLU A 10 -5.46 -5.02 -21.02
C GLU A 10 -5.14 -5.52 -19.61
N VAL A 11 -4.05 -6.27 -19.44
CA VAL A 11 -3.70 -6.91 -18.17
C VAL A 11 -3.25 -5.86 -17.16
N LEU A 12 -2.38 -4.93 -17.54
CA LEU A 12 -1.80 -3.97 -16.59
C LEU A 12 -2.79 -2.86 -16.20
N ASN A 13 -3.67 -2.41 -17.10
CA ASN A 13 -4.69 -1.41 -16.75
C ASN A 13 -5.78 -1.96 -15.82
N ALA A 14 -6.00 -3.27 -15.83
CA ALA A 14 -6.94 -3.93 -14.93
C ALA A 14 -6.41 -4.06 -13.49
N LEU A 15 -5.21 -3.54 -13.20
CA LEU A 15 -4.54 -3.59 -11.89
C LEU A 15 -4.42 -2.18 -11.30
N PRO A 16 -5.54 -1.60 -10.84
CA PRO A 16 -5.58 -0.21 -10.40
C PRO A 16 -4.82 0.02 -9.09
N PHE A 17 -4.40 1.26 -8.89
CA PHE A 17 -3.79 1.75 -7.67
C PHE A 17 -4.64 2.88 -7.08
N GLU A 18 -4.71 2.92 -5.76
CA GLU A 18 -5.30 4.02 -5.00
C GLU A 18 -4.20 4.90 -4.40
N ARG A 19 -4.28 6.20 -4.65
CA ARG A 19 -3.38 7.18 -4.03
C ARG A 19 -3.85 7.46 -2.61
N ASN A 20 -2.92 7.37 -1.66
CA ASN A 20 -3.11 7.69 -0.26
C ASN A 20 -2.19 8.84 0.15
N ASP A 21 -2.75 9.90 0.73
CA ASP A 21 -1.96 10.89 1.45
C ASP A 21 -1.61 10.35 2.84
N VAL A 22 -0.33 10.39 3.19
CA VAL A 22 0.19 9.87 4.45
C VAL A 22 0.94 10.98 5.17
N VAL A 23 0.48 11.30 6.37
CA VAL A 23 1.04 12.39 7.16
C VAL A 23 1.59 11.85 8.46
N LEU A 24 2.86 12.15 8.75
CA LEU A 24 3.46 12.00 10.07
C LEU A 24 3.29 13.32 10.83
N HIS A 25 2.70 13.26 12.02
CA HIS A 25 2.39 14.44 12.84
C HIS A 25 2.41 14.12 14.34
N THR A 26 2.33 15.16 15.18
CA THR A 26 2.17 15.04 16.64
C THR A 26 0.76 15.39 17.13
N ASP A 27 -0.16 15.70 16.22
CA ASP A 27 -1.55 15.98 16.57
C ASP A 27 -2.31 14.71 16.99
N VAL A 28 -2.71 14.63 18.25
CA VAL A 28 -3.45 13.49 18.81
C VAL A 28 -4.96 13.62 18.64
N SER A 29 -5.45 14.69 18.03
CA SER A 29 -6.88 14.94 17.79
C SER A 29 -7.57 13.84 16.97
N LEU A 30 -6.81 13.13 16.13
CA LEU A 30 -7.26 12.03 15.28
C LEU A 30 -7.11 10.63 15.92
N LEU A 31 -6.74 10.58 17.20
CA LEU A 31 -6.83 9.36 18.01
C LEU A 31 -8.14 9.36 18.82
N PRO A 32 -8.58 8.20 19.36
CA PRO A 32 -9.76 8.16 20.21
C PRO A 32 -9.68 9.14 21.39
N ARG A 33 -10.77 9.85 21.68
CA ARG A 33 -10.83 10.83 22.78
C ARG A 33 -10.41 10.23 24.13
N ARG A 34 -10.77 8.96 24.36
CA ARG A 34 -10.38 8.22 25.57
C ARG A 34 -9.02 7.55 25.31
N ARG A 35 -7.97 7.97 26.02
CA ARG A 35 -6.62 7.38 25.92
C ARG A 35 -6.60 5.86 26.12
N ARG A 36 -7.48 5.33 26.96
CA ARG A 36 -7.63 3.87 27.18
C ARG A 36 -8.08 3.09 25.95
N ALA A 37 -8.63 3.77 24.95
CA ALA A 37 -9.06 3.17 23.68
C ALA A 37 -8.03 3.34 22.56
N TRP A 38 -6.86 3.93 22.85
CA TRP A 38 -5.80 4.03 21.85
C TRP A 38 -5.29 2.64 21.51
N ALA A 39 -5.35 2.32 20.22
CA ALA A 39 -4.73 1.14 19.66
C ALA A 39 -3.56 1.55 18.78
N ALA A 40 -2.74 0.58 18.39
CA ALA A 40 -1.72 0.81 17.38
C ALA A 40 -2.36 1.40 16.10
N TRP A 41 -3.54 0.91 15.71
CA TRP A 41 -4.27 1.33 14.51
C TRP A 41 -5.68 1.77 14.90
N ASN A 42 -6.10 2.98 14.50
CA ASN A 42 -7.38 3.57 14.88
C ASN A 42 -8.11 3.99 13.61
N ALA A 43 -9.18 3.29 13.27
CA ALA A 43 -9.99 3.61 12.09
C ALA A 43 -11.06 4.64 12.45
N LEU A 44 -11.18 5.66 11.62
CA LEU A 44 -12.23 6.67 11.73
C LEU A 44 -13.15 6.55 10.51
N LYS A 45 -14.34 5.99 10.73
CA LYS A 45 -15.40 6.00 9.72
C LYS A 45 -16.26 7.24 9.93
N LEU A 46 -16.32 8.10 8.93
CA LEU A 46 -17.08 9.34 8.99
C LEU A 46 -18.40 9.18 8.27
N ALA A 47 -19.47 9.67 8.87
CA ALA A 47 -20.77 9.71 8.22
C ALA A 47 -20.69 10.60 6.97
N GLY A 48 -21.17 10.10 5.82
CA GLY A 48 -21.22 10.86 4.56
C GLY A 48 -19.91 10.94 3.79
N VAL A 49 -18.82 10.32 4.26
CA VAL A 49 -17.57 10.15 3.48
C VAL A 49 -17.47 8.67 3.12
N GLU A 50 -17.95 8.32 1.92
CA GLU A 50 -17.99 6.91 1.49
C GLU A 50 -16.65 6.40 0.96
N ASP A 51 -15.81 7.29 0.42
CA ASP A 51 -14.79 6.82 -0.53
C ASP A 51 -13.40 6.58 0.03
N ARG A 52 -13.07 7.03 1.26
CA ARG A 52 -11.71 6.83 1.82
C ARG A 52 -11.73 6.55 3.31
N CYS A 53 -11.19 5.40 3.68
CA CYS A 53 -10.96 5.06 5.08
C CYS A 53 -9.82 5.93 5.62
N THR A 54 -10.11 6.73 6.65
CA THR A 54 -9.07 7.43 7.42
C THR A 54 -8.59 6.48 8.53
N VAL A 55 -7.29 6.19 8.55
CA VAL A 55 -6.66 5.38 9.59
C VAL A 55 -5.52 6.16 10.23
N SER A 56 -5.54 6.25 11.56
CA SER A 56 -4.49 6.88 12.37
C SER A 56 -3.71 5.80 13.14
N TYR A 57 -2.42 5.70 12.85
CA TYR A 57 -1.49 4.81 13.51
C TYR A 57 -0.83 5.53 14.70
N SER A 58 -1.01 5.00 15.91
CA SER A 58 -0.19 5.43 17.05
C SER A 58 1.18 4.77 16.93
N MET A 59 2.17 5.51 16.46
CA MET A 59 3.51 4.97 16.22
C MET A 59 4.21 4.59 17.53
N ASN A 60 3.92 5.29 18.62
CA ASN A 60 4.43 4.92 19.95
C ASN A 60 3.94 3.55 20.38
N LEU A 61 2.67 3.20 20.14
CA LEU A 61 2.15 1.86 20.44
C LEU A 61 2.65 0.83 19.42
N LEU A 62 2.65 1.18 18.13
CA LEU A 62 3.01 0.26 17.05
C LEU A 62 4.50 -0.12 17.06
N GLN A 63 5.39 0.81 17.37
CA GLN A 63 6.85 0.65 17.30
C GLN A 63 7.51 0.75 18.68
N SER A 64 6.74 0.82 19.76
CA SER A 64 7.25 0.98 21.14
C SER A 64 8.18 2.20 21.32
N LEU A 65 7.85 3.33 20.66
CA LEU A 65 8.68 4.54 20.73
C LEU A 65 8.61 5.17 22.13
N PRO A 66 9.77 5.46 22.77
CA PRO A 66 9.81 6.01 24.12
C PRO A 66 9.49 7.51 24.16
N GLY A 67 9.22 8.01 25.37
CA GLY A 67 9.10 9.43 25.64
C GLY A 67 7.65 9.97 25.61
N PRO A 68 7.48 11.26 25.99
CA PRO A 68 6.16 11.85 26.15
C PRO A 68 5.52 12.27 24.82
N THR A 69 6.32 12.53 23.78
CA THR A 69 5.85 12.95 22.46
C THR A 69 5.08 11.82 21.78
N GLN A 70 3.88 12.13 21.32
CA GLN A 70 3.05 11.20 20.57
C GLN A 70 3.27 11.42 19.08
N PHE A 71 3.63 10.36 18.37
CA PHE A 71 3.80 10.32 16.94
C PHE A 71 2.63 9.55 16.33
N VAL A 72 1.98 10.20 15.38
CA VAL A 72 0.81 9.65 14.68
C VAL A 72 1.08 9.68 13.19
N VAL A 73 0.77 8.58 12.51
CA VAL A 73 0.70 8.54 11.05
C VAL A 73 -0.76 8.44 10.66
N THR A 74 -1.27 9.40 9.89
CA THR A 74 -2.66 9.37 9.41
C THR A 74 -2.70 9.22 7.90
N LEU A 75 -3.58 8.34 7.43
CA LEU A 75 -3.89 8.15 6.00
C LEU A 75 -5.17 8.90 5.66
N ASN A 76 -5.19 9.62 4.54
CA ASN A 76 -6.40 10.23 3.96
C ASN A 76 -7.15 11.14 4.94
N GLY A 77 -6.45 12.08 5.55
CA GLY A 77 -7.01 12.94 6.60
C GLY A 77 -6.22 14.22 6.85
N THR A 78 -5.39 14.64 5.89
CA THR A 78 -4.50 15.80 6.01
C THR A 78 -5.24 17.09 6.42
N ASP A 79 -6.47 17.28 5.95
CA ASP A 79 -7.32 18.44 6.20
C ASP A 79 -7.73 18.60 7.68
N ARG A 80 -7.60 17.54 8.48
CA ARG A 80 -8.00 17.51 9.89
C ARG A 80 -6.83 17.58 10.87
N ILE A 81 -5.62 17.64 10.36
CA ILE A 81 -4.41 17.70 11.16
C ILE A 81 -4.03 19.18 11.33
N ASP A 82 -3.76 19.60 12.56
CA ASP A 82 -3.16 20.91 12.82
C ASP A 82 -1.87 21.08 11.98
N PRO A 83 -1.81 22.02 11.02
CA PRO A 83 -0.66 22.20 10.15
C PRO A 83 0.65 22.46 10.89
N ALA A 84 0.60 23.08 12.07
CA ALA A 84 1.78 23.35 12.90
C ALA A 84 2.38 22.09 13.54
N ARG A 85 1.63 20.97 13.53
CA ARG A 85 2.05 19.68 14.10
C ARG A 85 2.48 18.66 13.06
N ILE A 86 2.48 19.03 11.78
CA ILE A 86 2.90 18.16 10.69
C ILE A 86 4.42 18.12 10.63
N LEU A 87 4.96 16.91 10.71
CA LEU A 87 6.40 16.66 10.59
C LEU A 87 6.78 16.28 9.17
N ARG A 88 5.91 15.52 8.48
CA ARG A 88 6.15 15.07 7.10
C ARG A 88 4.86 14.70 6.38
N ARG A 89 4.81 14.95 5.08
CA ARG A 89 3.76 14.46 4.17
C ARG A 89 4.39 13.58 3.10
N LEU A 90 3.71 12.51 2.75
CA LEU A 90 4.12 11.50 1.80
C LEU A 90 2.92 11.13 0.94
N ASP A 91 3.16 10.92 -0.34
CA ASP A 91 2.18 10.38 -1.28
C ASP A 91 2.54 8.95 -1.60
N TYR A 92 1.64 8.03 -1.30
CA TYR A 92 1.80 6.61 -1.65
C TYR A 92 0.69 6.16 -2.58
N ALA A 93 0.94 5.07 -3.30
CA ALA A 93 -0.07 4.40 -4.11
C ALA A 93 -0.10 2.92 -3.71
N HIS A 94 -1.29 2.38 -3.43
CA HIS A 94 -1.48 0.97 -3.07
C HIS A 94 -2.30 0.24 -4.12
N PRO A 95 -1.92 -0.99 -4.52
CA PRO A 95 -2.74 -1.81 -5.41
C PRO A 95 -4.12 -2.06 -4.80
N ILE A 96 -5.18 -1.89 -5.58
CA ILE A 96 -6.55 -2.17 -5.15
C ILE A 96 -6.93 -3.59 -5.57
N TYR A 97 -7.57 -4.32 -4.67
CA TYR A 97 -8.13 -5.63 -5.00
C TYR A 97 -9.49 -5.48 -5.68
N THR A 98 -9.56 -5.83 -6.97
CA THR A 98 -10.80 -5.83 -7.75
C THR A 98 -11.03 -7.18 -8.43
N ILE A 99 -12.27 -7.47 -8.82
CA ILE A 99 -12.60 -8.68 -9.61
C ILE A 99 -11.88 -8.66 -10.96
N ALA A 100 -11.82 -7.48 -11.61
CA ALA A 100 -11.07 -7.29 -12.85
C ALA A 100 -9.57 -7.58 -12.66
N GLY A 101 -8.97 -7.07 -11.59
CA GLY A 101 -7.57 -7.33 -11.25
C GLY A 101 -7.30 -8.79 -10.92
N ALA A 102 -8.23 -9.49 -10.27
CA ALA A 102 -8.10 -10.93 -10.04
C ALA A 102 -8.05 -11.72 -11.36
N ARG A 103 -8.91 -11.37 -12.33
CA ARG A 103 -8.90 -11.96 -13.68
C ARG A 103 -7.62 -11.63 -14.44
N ALA A 104 -7.17 -10.38 -14.39
CA ALA A 104 -5.93 -9.95 -15.03
C ALA A 104 -4.69 -10.64 -14.44
N ARG A 105 -4.63 -10.85 -13.12
CA ARG A 105 -3.54 -11.63 -12.49
C ARG A 105 -3.45 -13.06 -13.00
N ALA A 106 -4.57 -13.70 -13.35
CA ALA A 106 -4.56 -15.04 -13.94
C ALA A 106 -3.93 -15.07 -15.34
N ARG A 107 -3.96 -13.94 -16.05
CA ARG A 107 -3.38 -13.73 -17.39
C ARG A 107 -1.89 -13.36 -17.35
N ARG A 108 -1.23 -13.43 -16.18
CA ARG A 108 0.19 -13.05 -15.99
C ARG A 108 1.14 -13.68 -17.01
N ALA A 109 0.90 -14.93 -17.39
CA ALA A 109 1.74 -15.67 -18.33
C ALA A 109 1.62 -15.17 -19.78
N GLU A 110 0.56 -14.44 -20.13
CA GLU A 110 0.39 -13.86 -21.47
C GLU A 110 1.40 -12.73 -21.75
N ILE A 111 1.93 -12.09 -20.70
CA ILE A 111 2.78 -10.90 -20.84
C ILE A 111 4.17 -11.03 -20.23
N ASN A 112 4.39 -12.01 -19.33
CA ASN A 112 5.70 -12.19 -18.70
C ASN A 112 6.60 -13.08 -19.55
N GLY A 113 7.80 -12.60 -19.86
CA GLY A 113 8.77 -13.29 -20.71
C GLY A 113 8.54 -13.10 -22.21
N VAL A 114 7.47 -12.40 -22.59
CA VAL A 114 7.22 -11.96 -23.96
C VAL A 114 8.13 -10.77 -24.27
N ASP A 115 8.78 -10.80 -25.43
CA ASP A 115 9.72 -9.77 -25.88
C ASP A 115 10.81 -9.40 -24.86
N ARG A 116 11.21 -10.39 -24.03
CA ARG A 116 12.20 -10.25 -22.95
C ARG A 116 11.79 -9.26 -21.85
N ILE A 117 10.50 -8.94 -21.75
CA ILE A 117 9.96 -8.05 -20.71
C ILE A 117 9.37 -8.90 -19.58
N TRP A 118 9.65 -8.50 -18.35
CA TRP A 118 9.15 -9.15 -17.15
C TRP A 118 8.56 -8.13 -16.18
N TYR A 119 7.46 -8.51 -15.56
CA TYR A 119 6.69 -7.69 -14.64
C TYR A 119 6.67 -8.35 -13.26
N CYS A 120 7.15 -7.62 -12.26
CA CYS A 120 7.03 -7.98 -10.85
C CYS A 120 6.58 -6.77 -10.03
N GLY A 121 5.97 -7.04 -8.87
CA GLY A 121 5.43 -6.07 -7.95
C GLY A 121 4.26 -6.63 -7.15
N ALA A 122 3.93 -5.97 -6.05
CA ALA A 122 2.89 -6.40 -5.12
C ALA A 122 1.49 -6.52 -5.75
N TYR A 123 1.26 -5.82 -6.87
CA TYR A 123 0.02 -5.87 -7.65
C TYR A 123 -0.26 -7.25 -8.27
N TRP A 124 0.74 -8.13 -8.39
CA TRP A 124 0.57 -9.52 -8.80
C TRP A 124 -0.03 -10.43 -7.71
N GLY A 125 -0.28 -9.91 -6.51
CA GLY A 125 -0.93 -10.62 -5.41
C GLY A 125 -1.97 -9.76 -4.70
N HIS A 126 -1.91 -9.70 -3.37
CA HIS A 126 -2.85 -8.95 -2.52
C HIS A 126 -2.36 -7.56 -2.14
N GLY A 127 -1.27 -7.07 -2.75
CA GLY A 127 -0.76 -5.72 -2.54
C GLY A 127 0.18 -5.56 -1.34
N PHE A 128 0.61 -6.66 -0.71
CA PHE A 128 1.53 -6.63 0.43
C PHE A 128 2.99 -6.87 0.01
N HIS A 129 3.90 -6.67 0.97
CA HIS A 129 5.35 -6.79 0.74
C HIS A 129 5.74 -8.20 0.28
N GLU A 130 5.11 -9.23 0.86
CA GLU A 130 5.33 -10.63 0.48
C GLU A 130 4.92 -10.91 -0.96
N ASP A 131 3.85 -10.27 -1.47
CA ASP A 131 3.46 -10.41 -2.86
C ASP A 131 4.48 -9.78 -3.81
N GLY A 132 5.06 -8.65 -3.41
CA GLY A 132 6.16 -8.01 -4.10
C GLY A 132 7.36 -8.95 -4.20
N LEU A 133 7.82 -9.46 -3.07
CA LEU A 133 8.91 -10.43 -2.99
C LEU A 133 8.65 -11.67 -3.84
N ARG A 134 7.53 -12.36 -3.60
CA ARG A 134 7.13 -13.57 -4.32
C ARG A 134 7.07 -13.36 -5.83
N SER A 135 6.57 -12.22 -6.29
CA SER A 135 6.52 -11.92 -7.72
C SER A 135 7.91 -11.71 -8.34
N GLY A 136 8.82 -11.07 -7.59
CA GLY A 136 10.22 -10.90 -8.00
C GLY A 136 10.96 -12.22 -8.05
N VAL A 137 10.79 -13.07 -7.03
CA VAL A 137 11.34 -14.44 -7.00
C VAL A 137 10.88 -15.24 -8.22
N LYS A 138 9.60 -15.17 -8.58
CA LYS A 138 9.07 -15.85 -9.79
C LYS A 138 9.73 -15.36 -11.08
N VAL A 139 10.01 -14.06 -11.20
CA VAL A 139 10.73 -13.51 -12.37
C VAL A 139 12.18 -13.99 -12.37
N ALA A 140 12.86 -13.91 -11.23
CA ALA A 140 14.25 -14.37 -11.09
C ALA A 140 14.40 -15.86 -11.47
N GLN A 141 13.49 -16.71 -11.00
CA GLN A 141 13.45 -18.13 -11.36
C GLN A 141 13.24 -18.35 -12.85
N ALA A 142 12.35 -17.58 -13.49
CA ALA A 142 12.11 -17.66 -14.92
C ALA A 142 13.32 -17.17 -15.76
N LEU A 143 14.17 -16.33 -15.17
CA LEU A 143 15.46 -15.91 -15.72
C LEU A 143 16.61 -16.89 -15.39
N GLY A 144 16.33 -18.03 -14.73
CA GLY A 144 17.32 -19.05 -14.39
C GLY A 144 18.06 -18.84 -13.06
N VAL A 145 17.66 -17.86 -12.25
CA VAL A 145 18.26 -17.58 -10.94
C VAL A 145 17.54 -18.37 -9.84
N GLN A 146 18.28 -19.12 -9.04
CA GLN A 146 17.74 -19.85 -7.89
C GLN A 146 17.58 -18.93 -6.68
N TRP A 147 16.43 -19.03 -6.01
CA TRP A 147 16.20 -18.34 -4.73
C TRP A 147 16.68 -19.21 -3.57
N PRO A 148 17.60 -18.73 -2.73
CA PRO A 148 18.21 -19.56 -1.68
C PRO A 148 17.28 -19.84 -0.49
N GLY A 149 16.18 -19.11 -0.32
CA GLY A 149 15.31 -19.19 0.86
C GLY A 149 14.36 -20.39 0.94
N ASN A 150 14.59 -21.44 0.14
CA ASN A 150 13.85 -22.71 0.19
C ASN A 150 14.70 -23.89 0.70
N GLN A 151 15.82 -23.61 1.37
CA GLN A 151 16.56 -24.61 2.17
C GLN A 151 16.00 -24.70 3.59
#